data_AF-A0A2E7EFR6-F1
#
_entry.id   AF-A0A2E7EFR6-F1
#
_cell.length_a   1.000
_cell.length_b   1.000
_cell.length_c   1.000
_cell.angle_alpha   90.00
_cell.angle_beta   90.00
_cell.angle_gamma   90.00
#
_symmetry.space_group_name_H-M   'P 1'
#
loop_
_entity.id
_entity.type
_entity.pdbx_description
1 polymer ?
#
loop_
_entity_poly.entity_id
_entity_poly.type
_entity_poly.pdbx_seq_one_letter_code
_entity_poly.pdbx_strand_id
1 'polypeptide(L)'
;MRAFLIVLFLGILVAMLGITTWAELDRPIFEAGGELMTYPWFIATLVDAYFGFVTFYVWVAYRETGWGKRILWFILVMLLGNIAMAIYMVLRLATWRSRKAADLLLRPATA
;
A
#
# COMPACT_ATOMS: atom_id res chain seq x y z
N MET A 1 -13.18 -0.96 -17.01
CA MET A 1 -12.35 -0.22 -16.03
C MET A 1 -12.11 -0.99 -14.73
N ARG A 2 -13.14 -1.49 -14.03
CA ARG A 2 -12.96 -2.25 -12.77
C ARG A 2 -12.00 -3.45 -12.88
N ALA A 3 -12.23 -4.34 -13.85
CA ALA A 3 -11.39 -5.53 -14.06
C ALA A 3 -9.93 -5.17 -14.36
N PHE A 4 -9.71 -4.16 -15.20
CA PHE A 4 -8.37 -3.63 -15.47
C PHE A 4 -7.65 -3.17 -14.20
N LEU A 5 -8.32 -2.39 -13.33
CA LEU A 5 -7.72 -1.94 -12.07
C LEU A 5 -7.39 -3.11 -11.13
N ILE A 6 -8.27 -4.12 -11.06
CA ILE A 6 -8.01 -5.32 -10.25
C ILE A 6 -6.76 -6.06 -10.77
N VAL A 7 -6.67 -6.27 -12.08
CA VAL A 7 -5.50 -6.92 -12.71
C VAL A 7 -4.24 -6.10 -12.46
N LEU A 8 -4.30 -4.77 -12.57
CA LEU A 8 -3.18 -3.88 -12.29
C LEU A 8 -2.69 -4.03 -10.84
N PHE A 9 -3.58 -3.91 -9.86
CA PHE A 9 -3.18 -4.01 -8.44
C PHE A 9 -2.75 -5.42 -8.04
N LEU A 10 -3.32 -6.47 -8.64
CA LEU A 10 -2.81 -7.84 -8.47
C LEU A 10 -1.42 -8.00 -9.08
N GLY A 11 -1.17 -7.40 -10.25
CA GLY A 11 0.15 -7.36 -10.86
C GLY A 11 1.18 -6.67 -9.97
N ILE A 12 0.83 -5.51 -9.38
CA ILE A 12 1.67 -4.81 -8.40
C ILE A 12 1.93 -5.68 -7.16
N LEU A 13 0.91 -6.36 -6.65
CA LEU A 13 1.04 -7.25 -5.49
C LEU A 13 2.02 -8.39 -5.77
N VAL A 14 1.85 -9.08 -6.90
CA VAL A 14 2.75 -10.18 -7.30
C VAL A 14 4.17 -9.68 -7.53
N ALA A 15 4.33 -8.53 -8.19
CA ALA A 15 5.64 -7.94 -8.43
C ALA A 15 6.36 -7.59 -7.13
N MET A 16 5.66 -6.96 -6.17
CA MET A 16 6.25 -6.60 -4.87
C MET A 16 6.65 -7.82 -4.07
N LEU A 17 5.78 -8.85 -4.00
CA LEU A 17 6.13 -10.11 -3.35
C LEU A 17 7.37 -10.75 -4.00
N GLY A 18 7.41 -10.80 -5.33
CA GLY A 18 8.55 -11.37 -6.07
C GLY A 18 9.85 -10.61 -5.83
N ILE A 19 9.83 -9.27 -5.92
CA ILE A 19 11.02 -8.43 -5.73
C ILE A 19 11.49 -8.49 -4.27
N THR A 20 10.57 -8.42 -3.29
CA THR A 20 10.92 -8.50 -1.86
C THR A 20 11.52 -9.86 -1.53
N THR A 21 10.89 -10.96 -1.96
CA THR A 21 11.45 -12.30 -1.73
C THR A 21 12.80 -12.49 -2.41
N TRP A 22 12.96 -12.02 -3.65
CA TRP A 22 14.25 -12.07 -4.33
C TRP A 22 15.34 -11.30 -3.57
N ALA A 23 15.03 -10.09 -3.10
CA ALA A 23 15.96 -9.27 -2.34
C ALA A 23 16.35 -9.91 -0.99
N GLU A 24 15.37 -10.46 -0.26
CA GLU A 24 15.61 -11.14 1.02
C GLU A 24 16.46 -12.41 0.88
N LEU A 25 16.35 -13.11 -0.25
CA LEU A 25 17.18 -14.29 -0.55
C LEU A 25 18.62 -13.94 -0.93
N ASP A 26 18.86 -12.77 -1.52
CA ASP A 26 20.22 -12.30 -1.85
C ASP A 26 20.94 -11.77 -0.59
N ARG A 27 20.33 -10.80 0.10
CA ARG A 27 20.83 -10.27 1.36
C ARG A 27 19.68 -9.84 2.28
N PRO A 28 19.57 -10.41 3.49
CA PRO A 28 18.57 -9.99 4.46
C PRO A 28 18.68 -8.49 4.79
N ILE A 29 17.54 -7.83 4.93
CA ILE A 29 17.48 -6.38 5.18
C ILE A 29 18.21 -5.96 6.47
N PHE A 30 18.28 -6.86 7.46
CA PHE A 30 18.98 -6.61 8.72
C PHE A 30 20.50 -6.57 8.57
N GLU A 31 21.04 -7.26 7.55
CA GLU A 31 22.47 -7.25 7.24
C GLU A 31 22.81 -6.12 6.27
N ALA A 32 21.99 -5.93 5.24
CA ALA A 32 22.21 -4.89 4.23
C ALA A 32 21.87 -3.46 4.71
N GLY A 33 20.97 -3.32 5.69
CA GLY A 33 20.39 -2.03 6.08
C GLY A 33 21.42 -1.04 6.63
N GLY A 34 22.40 -1.50 7.40
CA GLY A 34 23.42 -0.62 7.98
C GLY A 34 24.30 0.07 6.92
N GLU A 35 24.70 -0.68 5.88
CA GLU A 35 25.48 -0.15 4.77
C GLU A 35 24.63 0.75 3.87
N LEU A 36 23.40 0.32 3.55
CA LEU A 36 22.48 1.06 2.69
C LEU A 36 22.15 2.46 3.22
N MET A 37 22.05 2.60 4.55
CA MET A 37 21.79 3.89 5.22
C MET A 37 22.96 4.89 5.12
N THR A 38 24.12 4.48 4.60
CA THR A 38 25.21 5.43 4.31
C THR A 38 25.03 6.15 2.97
N TYR A 39 24.17 5.64 2.08
CA TYR A 39 23.94 6.20 0.75
C TYR A 39 22.79 7.23 0.78
N PRO A 40 23.03 8.52 0.49
CA PRO A 40 22.00 9.56 0.60
C PRO A 40 20.77 9.32 -0.31
N TRP A 41 20.99 8.78 -1.51
CA TRP A 41 19.89 8.45 -2.42
C TRP A 41 19.00 7.33 -1.90
N PHE A 42 19.57 6.34 -1.19
CA PHE A 42 18.78 5.30 -0.56
C PHE A 42 17.84 5.89 0.49
N ILE A 43 18.38 6.74 1.38
CA ILE A 43 17.57 7.47 2.37
C ILE A 43 16.47 8.29 1.70
N ALA A 44 16.81 9.04 0.64
CA ALA A 44 15.84 9.88 -0.07
C ALA A 44 14.69 9.05 -0.67
N THR A 45 15.00 7.92 -1.32
CA THR A 45 13.96 7.02 -1.87
C THR A 45 13.12 6.34 -0.78
N LEU A 46 13.73 6.01 0.36
CA LEU A 46 13.02 5.43 1.50
C LEU A 46 12.03 6.46 2.08
N VAL A 47 12.51 7.69 2.31
CA VAL A 47 11.67 8.79 2.81
C VAL A 47 10.54 9.12 1.81
N ASP A 48 10.82 9.17 0.52
CA ASP A 48 9.82 9.37 -0.54
C ASP A 48 8.73 8.29 -0.49
N ALA A 49 9.12 7.01 -0.38
CA ALA A 49 8.19 5.89 -0.25
C ALA A 49 7.31 6.03 1.01
N TYR A 50 7.91 6.34 2.17
CA TYR A 50 7.16 6.50 3.42
C TYR A 50 6.22 7.71 3.41
N PHE A 51 6.59 8.82 2.79
CA PHE A 51 5.65 9.92 2.59
C PHE A 51 4.47 9.49 1.71
N GLY A 52 4.73 8.75 0.63
CA GLY A 52 3.68 8.15 -0.19
C GLY A 52 2.75 7.23 0.62
N PHE A 53 3.30 6.42 1.52
CA PHE A 53 2.54 5.53 2.41
C PHE A 53 1.64 6.31 3.36
N VAL A 54 2.16 7.37 3.97
CA VAL A 54 1.39 8.26 4.84
C VAL A 54 0.26 8.93 4.06
N THR A 55 0.56 9.50 2.88
CA THR A 55 -0.45 10.15 2.04
C THR A 55 -1.57 9.18 1.66
N PHE A 56 -1.23 7.96 1.23
CA PHE A 56 -2.23 6.94 0.93
C PHE A 56 -3.03 6.54 2.18
N TYR A 57 -2.33 6.35 3.31
CA TYR A 57 -2.98 5.99 4.57
C TYR A 57 -3.99 7.06 5.02
N VAL A 58 -3.68 8.35 4.90
CA VAL A 58 -4.62 9.42 5.26
C VAL A 58 -5.93 9.29 4.48
N TRP A 59 -5.85 8.93 3.19
CA TRP A 59 -7.03 8.64 2.39
C TRP A 59 -7.79 7.40 2.89
N VAL A 60 -7.09 6.32 3.25
CA VAL A 60 -7.71 5.13 3.86
C VAL A 60 -8.39 5.48 5.19
N ALA A 61 -7.73 6.25 6.05
CA ALA A 61 -8.25 6.66 7.34
C ALA A 61 -9.50 7.55 7.21
N TYR A 62 -9.53 8.44 6.21
CA TYR A 62 -10.71 9.22 5.86
C TYR A 62 -11.88 8.33 5.41
N ARG A 63 -11.60 7.28 4.63
CA ARG A 63 -12.62 6.36 4.09
C ARG A 63 -13.17 5.38 5.13
N GLU A 64 -12.31 4.82 5.97
CA GLU A 64 -12.71 3.84 6.98
C GLU A 64 -13.42 4.51 8.17
N THR A 65 -14.56 3.98 8.58
CA THR A 65 -15.37 4.54 9.68
C THR A 65 -14.93 4.05 11.05
N GLY A 66 -14.41 2.83 11.16
CA GLY A 66 -14.02 2.20 12.43
C GLY A 66 -12.55 2.44 12.78
N TRP A 67 -12.30 2.91 14.01
CA TRP A 67 -10.95 3.13 14.53
C TRP A 67 -10.07 1.87 14.48
N GLY A 68 -10.62 0.69 14.75
CA GLY A 68 -9.88 -0.58 14.63
C GLY A 68 -9.35 -0.83 13.21
N LYS A 69 -10.17 -0.58 12.18
CA LYS A 69 -9.74 -0.72 10.78
C LYS A 69 -8.69 0.32 10.41
N ARG A 70 -8.82 1.55 10.91
CA ARG A 70 -7.84 2.62 10.69
C ARG A 70 -6.48 2.26 11.28
N ILE A 71 -6.44 1.74 12.50
CA ILE A 71 -5.19 1.33 13.16
C ILE A 71 -4.59 0.12 12.45
N LEU A 72 -5.42 -0.87 12.10
CA LEU A 72 -4.97 -2.05 11.36
C LEU A 72 -4.32 -1.67 10.03
N TRP A 73 -5.00 -0.85 9.22
CA TRP A 73 -4.45 -0.41 7.93
C TRP A 73 -3.24 0.50 8.07
N PHE A 74 -3.13 1.28 9.15
CA PHE A 74 -1.91 2.05 9.43
C PHE A 74 -0.71 1.11 9.58
N ILE A 75 -0.84 0.13 10.49
CA ILE A 75 0.22 -0.83 10.77
C ILE A 75 0.59 -1.60 9.50
N LEU A 76 -0.41 -2.09 8.76
CA LEU A 76 -0.18 -2.83 7.52
C LEU A 76 0.55 -1.97 6.47
N VAL A 77 0.13 -0.73 6.25
CA VAL A 77 0.76 0.15 5.25
C VAL A 77 2.17 0.56 5.66
N MET A 78 2.43 0.82 6.94
CA MET A 78 3.77 1.21 7.41
C MET A 78 4.77 0.05 7.43
N LEU A 79 4.30 -1.19 7.60
CA LEU A 79 5.16 -2.38 7.62
C LEU A 79 5.31 -3.02 6.24
N LEU A 80 4.23 -3.16 5.47
CA LEU A 80 4.23 -3.87 4.19
C LEU A 80 4.26 -2.92 2.97
N GLY A 81 4.11 -1.61 3.18
CA GLY A 81 4.16 -0.61 2.11
C GLY A 81 3.19 -0.92 0.96
N ASN A 82 3.74 -1.01 -0.25
CA ASN A 82 3.00 -1.25 -1.49
C ASN A 82 2.20 -2.56 -1.51
N ILE A 83 2.63 -3.59 -0.78
CA ILE A 83 1.89 -4.86 -0.68
C ILE A 83 0.54 -4.62 0.01
N ALA A 84 0.54 -3.94 1.16
CA ALA A 84 -0.70 -3.62 1.88
C ALA A 84 -1.61 -2.68 1.08
N MET A 85 -1.04 -1.69 0.38
CA MET A 85 -1.82 -0.77 -0.45
C MET A 85 -2.48 -1.49 -1.63
N ALA A 86 -1.77 -2.41 -2.29
CA ALA A 86 -2.32 -3.23 -3.37
C ALA A 86 -3.46 -4.13 -2.87
N ILE A 87 -3.29 -4.79 -1.72
CA ILE A 87 -4.33 -5.60 -1.08
C ILE A 87 -5.56 -4.74 -0.76
N TYR A 88 -5.36 -3.57 -0.16
CA TYR A 88 -6.46 -2.64 0.15
C TYR A 88 -7.27 -2.30 -1.10
N MET A 89 -6.58 -1.96 -2.19
CA MET A 89 -7.23 -1.59 -3.45
C MET A 89 -7.98 -2.76 -4.09
N VAL A 90 -7.41 -3.96 -4.10
CA VAL A 90 -8.09 -5.16 -4.61
C VAL A 90 -9.35 -5.45 -3.80
N LEU A 91 -9.27 -5.47 -2.46
CA LEU A 91 -10.43 -5.68 -1.58
C LEU A 91 -11.51 -4.64 -1.80
N ARG A 92 -11.11 -3.37 -1.98
CA ARG A 92 -12.05 -2.28 -2.23
C ARG A 92 -12.72 -2.42 -3.59
N LEU A 93 -11.97 -2.71 -4.64
CA LEU A 93 -12.50 -2.92 -5.98
C LEU A 93 -13.38 -4.17 -6.05
N ALA A 94 -13.11 -5.20 -5.25
CA ALA A 94 -13.92 -6.41 -5.17
C ALA A 94 -15.28 -6.16 -4.49
N THR A 95 -15.32 -5.30 -3.46
CA THR A 95 -16.55 -4.95 -2.72
C THR A 95 -17.33 -3.79 -3.34
N TRP A 96 -16.69 -2.98 -4.21
CA TRP A 96 -17.32 -1.85 -4.88
C TRP A 96 -18.37 -2.29 -5.91
N ARG A 97 -19.62 -1.88 -5.70
CA ARG A 97 -20.78 -2.16 -6.55
C ARG A 97 -21.32 -0.96 -7.31
N SER A 98 -20.88 0.26 -6.98
CA SER A 98 -21.35 1.47 -7.66
C SER A 98 -20.72 1.62 -9.05
N ARG A 99 -21.41 2.31 -9.96
CA ARG A 99 -20.88 2.68 -11.29
C ARG A 99 -20.10 3.99 -11.28
N LYS A 100 -20.17 4.80 -10.21
CA LYS A 100 -19.51 6.11 -10.12
C LYS A 100 -18.16 6.00 -9.43
N ALA A 101 -17.09 6.40 -10.12
CA ALA A 101 -15.73 6.39 -9.58
C ALA A 101 -15.57 7.24 -8.31
N ALA A 102 -16.36 8.31 -8.17
CA ALA A 102 -16.39 9.14 -6.98
C ALA A 102 -16.68 8.34 -5.70
N ASP A 103 -17.52 7.30 -5.76
CA ASP A 103 -17.86 6.47 -4.60
C ASP A 103 -16.72 5.54 -4.17
N LEU A 104 -15.74 5.33 -5.07
CA LEU A 104 -14.49 4.64 -4.76
C LEU A 104 -13.51 5.56 -4.01
N LEU A 105 -13.52 6.87 -4.29
CA LEU A 105 -12.58 7.83 -3.71
C LEU A 105 -13.11 8.52 -2.45
N LEU A 106 -14.38 8.93 -2.45
CA LEU A 106 -15.02 9.70 -1.40
C LEU A 106 -15.60 8.80 -0.34
N ARG A 107 -15.62 9.20 0.93
CA ARG A 107 -16.28 8.43 2.00
C ARG A 107 -17.73 8.09 1.60
N PRO A 108 -18.20 6.85 1.79
CA PRO A 108 -19.60 6.54 1.52
C PRO A 108 -20.45 7.48 2.37
N ALA A 109 -21.38 8.21 1.75
CA ALA A 109 -22.39 8.95 2.49
C ALA A 109 -23.06 7.92 3.42
N THR A 110 -23.01 8.18 4.72
CA THR A 110 -23.68 7.36 5.73
C THR A 110 -25.13 7.17 5.30
N ALA A 111 -25.50 5.94 4.95
CA ALA A 111 -26.89 5.52 4.84
C ALA A 111 -27.47 5.36 6.24
#